data_AF-A0A2R6WCH9-F1
#
_entry.id   AF-A0A2R6WCH9-F1
#
_cell.length_a   1.000
_cell.length_b   1.000
_cell.length_c   1.000
_cell.angle_alpha   90.00
_cell.angle_beta   90.00
_cell.angle_gamma   90.00
#
_symmetry.space_group_name_H-M   'P 1'
#
loop_
_entity.id
_entity.type
_entity.pdbx_description
1 polymer ?
#
loop_
_entity_poly.entity_id
_entity_poly.type
_entity_poly.pdbx_seq_one_letter_code
_entity_poly.pdbx_strand_id
1 'polypeptide(L)'
;MTWLDDYWPSWHSDDSSAAPKVEFNGTKISDSVYDLRPMAEQVEDWDVELVFFHGLLLEQNKLDEAYFRTWVTNTIEPQCWPATILTKDFPKARVLSVNLDGAVKKAAPTGRNDMDNVVEILVAELIRNTRPFGAGIGQTGTPVIFVTHCLGALVAQKLIMEVDKQITQRGDLKLKSFWDNLGGVVYYSPPFYGSEQFMKATNSIKSKGPLVSFMDVLCKDNAKIVQTFDELLTSERFSPSPRKLVINECDETNKGGFNGQVSEEAAARTGEFVTVEGDHYTVCQPEDETSLKYQHLASFAQEIVQQYVARHRPLALSMGGAPGPSSLISQPVEAVANAANETQQIQTKSKTSLEDQVKSSQTADGQALFKSASKLEIGDKLQNEGAKRSGLAAQGRRLSDLTFFDRYD
;
A
#
# COMPACT_ATOMS: atom_id res chain seq x y z
N MET A 1 28.52 18.00 -18.67
CA MET A 1 28.93 17.41 -17.38
C MET A 1 28.46 18.35 -16.28
N THR A 2 27.81 17.77 -15.25
CA THR A 2 27.45 18.33 -13.93
C THR A 2 26.64 19.64 -13.89
N TRP A 3 25.30 19.52 -13.98
CA TRP A 3 24.31 20.54 -13.58
C TRP A 3 23.12 19.90 -12.82
N LEU A 4 23.27 18.65 -12.35
CA LEU A 4 22.15 17.80 -11.90
C LEU A 4 22.23 17.39 -10.42
N ASP A 5 23.33 17.69 -9.74
CA ASP A 5 23.49 17.43 -8.29
C ASP A 5 23.01 18.60 -7.42
N ASP A 6 22.84 19.80 -8.00
CA ASP A 6 22.56 21.03 -7.22
C ASP A 6 21.08 21.26 -6.86
N TYR A 7 20.14 20.50 -7.45
CA TYR A 7 18.69 20.74 -7.28
C TYR A 7 17.93 19.64 -6.54
N TRP A 8 18.62 18.62 -6.07
CA TRP A 8 18.07 17.66 -5.13
C TRP A 8 19.02 17.60 -3.96
N PRO A 9 18.65 18.05 -2.74
CA PRO A 9 19.56 17.97 -1.61
C PRO A 9 20.02 16.53 -1.51
N SER A 10 21.32 16.33 -1.77
CA SER A 10 21.95 15.09 -1.40
C SER A 10 21.59 14.87 0.06
N TRP A 11 21.18 13.65 0.42
CA TRP A 11 20.71 13.33 1.77
C TRP A 11 21.77 13.64 2.85
N HIS A 12 22.99 13.99 2.44
CA HIS A 12 24.08 14.49 3.26
C HIS A 12 24.91 15.55 2.50
N SER A 13 24.47 16.81 2.52
CA SER A 13 25.41 17.94 2.34
C SER A 13 25.07 19.04 3.33
N ASP A 14 25.33 18.76 4.61
CA ASP A 14 26.25 19.59 5.42
C ASP A 14 26.53 18.91 6.78
N ASP A 15 27.78 18.42 6.87
CA ASP A 15 28.74 18.23 7.96
C ASP A 15 28.37 17.75 9.40
N SER A 16 29.14 16.74 9.85
CA SER A 16 29.51 16.36 11.23
C SER A 16 28.75 15.30 12.07
N SER A 17 27.81 14.54 11.51
CA SER A 17 27.49 13.21 12.09
C SER A 17 27.20 12.20 10.98
N ALA A 18 28.11 11.25 10.77
CA ALA A 18 27.87 10.14 9.87
C ALA A 18 26.57 9.44 10.30
N ALA A 19 25.51 9.57 9.50
CA ALA A 19 24.30 8.79 9.73
C ALA A 19 24.71 7.32 9.84
N PRO A 20 24.22 6.57 10.85
CA PRO A 20 24.68 5.22 11.07
C PRO A 20 24.48 4.40 9.80
N LYS A 21 25.55 3.76 9.34
CA LYS A 21 25.51 2.91 8.15
C LYS A 21 24.74 1.64 8.52
N VAL A 22 23.47 1.55 8.12
CA VAL A 22 22.69 0.31 8.24
C VAL A 22 23.17 -0.63 7.15
N GLU A 23 23.93 -1.64 7.55
CA GLU A 23 24.21 -2.78 6.68
C GLU A 23 23.25 -3.91 7.06
N PHE A 24 22.38 -4.27 6.13
CA PHE A 24 21.48 -5.38 6.26
C PHE A 24 21.61 -6.28 5.04
N ASN A 25 21.80 -7.58 5.27
CA ASN A 25 22.01 -8.56 4.21
C ASN A 25 20.85 -9.56 4.22
N GLY A 26 19.75 -9.18 3.56
CA GLY A 26 18.65 -10.10 3.29
C GLY A 26 19.07 -11.18 2.29
N THR A 27 18.41 -12.33 2.33
CA THR A 27 18.70 -13.40 1.38
C THR A 27 17.94 -13.13 0.09
N LYS A 28 18.65 -12.92 -1.01
CA LYS A 28 18.04 -12.72 -2.32
C LYS A 28 17.39 -14.02 -2.83
N ILE A 29 16.07 -14.01 -2.99
CA ILE A 29 15.29 -15.13 -3.58
C ILE A 29 15.22 -14.99 -5.10
N SER A 30 15.00 -13.77 -5.58
CA SER A 30 14.95 -13.40 -6.99
C SER A 30 15.36 -11.93 -7.17
N ASP A 31 15.28 -11.39 -8.38
CA ASP A 31 15.63 -9.98 -8.62
C ASP A 31 14.69 -9.00 -7.90
N SER A 32 13.41 -9.39 -7.72
CA SER A 32 12.40 -8.57 -7.06
C SER A 32 12.00 -9.06 -5.67
N VAL A 33 12.58 -10.14 -5.13
CA VAL A 33 12.16 -10.68 -3.81
C VAL A 33 13.36 -11.03 -2.94
N TYR A 34 13.32 -10.56 -1.70
CA TYR A 34 14.29 -10.86 -0.64
C TYR A 34 13.60 -11.47 0.56
N ASP A 35 14.24 -12.44 1.20
CA ASP A 35 13.91 -12.88 2.55
C ASP A 35 14.63 -11.98 3.56
N LEU A 36 13.88 -11.36 4.46
CA LEU A 36 14.44 -10.51 5.51
C LEU A 36 14.86 -11.32 6.75
N ARG A 37 14.56 -12.62 6.84
CA ARG A 37 15.05 -13.42 7.95
C ARG A 37 16.51 -13.83 7.72
N PRO A 38 17.36 -13.76 8.75
CA PRO A 38 18.67 -14.37 8.68
C PRO A 38 18.56 -15.86 8.36
N MET A 39 19.46 -16.38 7.51
CA MET A 39 19.48 -17.79 7.10
C MET A 39 19.47 -18.77 8.29
N ALA A 40 20.14 -18.41 9.39
CA ALA A 40 20.23 -19.22 10.60
C ALA A 40 18.88 -19.38 11.35
N GLU A 41 17.89 -18.56 11.03
CA GLU A 41 16.59 -18.48 11.71
C GLU A 41 15.43 -18.89 10.79
N GLN A 42 15.73 -19.43 9.61
CA GLN A 42 14.69 -19.93 8.71
C GLN A 42 14.06 -21.20 9.26
N VAL A 43 12.74 -21.25 9.21
CA VAL A 43 11.90 -22.38 9.62
C VAL A 43 11.08 -22.78 8.40
N GLU A 44 10.71 -24.05 8.22
CA GLU A 44 9.84 -24.44 7.08
C GLU A 44 8.35 -24.49 7.44
N ASP A 45 8.03 -24.43 8.74
CA ASP A 45 6.67 -24.42 9.31
C ASP A 45 6.31 -23.01 9.75
N TRP A 46 5.72 -22.25 8.84
CA TRP A 46 5.32 -20.87 9.08
C TRP A 46 3.92 -20.79 9.70
N ASP A 47 3.65 -19.75 10.49
CA ASP A 47 2.30 -19.43 10.99
C ASP A 47 1.63 -18.33 10.16
N VAL A 48 2.43 -17.54 9.44
CA VAL A 48 2.00 -16.39 8.62
C VAL A 48 3.08 -16.02 7.61
N GLU A 49 2.69 -15.53 6.43
CA GLU A 49 3.60 -14.92 5.47
C GLU A 49 3.36 -13.40 5.41
N LEU A 50 4.36 -12.62 5.83
CA LEU A 50 4.34 -11.15 5.85
C LEU A 50 5.18 -10.65 4.68
N VAL A 51 4.55 -9.95 3.74
CA VAL A 51 5.21 -9.48 2.51
C VAL A 51 5.23 -7.95 2.46
N PHE A 52 6.43 -7.39 2.47
CA PHE A 52 6.68 -5.96 2.55
C PHE A 52 6.85 -5.33 1.17
N PHE A 53 6.10 -4.26 0.88
CA PHE A 53 6.17 -3.48 -0.35
C PHE A 53 6.63 -2.05 -0.03
N HIS A 54 7.87 -1.73 -0.36
CA HIS A 54 8.48 -0.45 -0.02
C HIS A 54 7.87 0.72 -0.83
N GLY A 55 8.02 1.93 -0.30
CA GLY A 55 7.67 3.17 -0.98
C GLY A 55 8.69 3.59 -2.03
N LEU A 56 8.52 4.79 -2.60
CA LEU A 56 9.52 5.33 -3.53
C LEU A 56 10.83 5.64 -2.80
N LEU A 57 11.94 5.10 -3.32
CA LEU A 57 13.26 5.49 -2.85
C LEU A 57 13.76 6.69 -3.66
N LEU A 58 13.99 7.80 -2.96
CA LEU A 58 14.49 9.04 -3.57
C LEU A 58 15.99 8.95 -3.90
N GLU A 59 16.75 8.18 -3.13
CA GLU A 59 18.19 7.98 -3.28
C GLU A 59 18.52 6.99 -4.42
N GLN A 60 18.84 7.52 -5.60
CA GLN A 60 19.07 6.72 -6.81
C GLN A 60 20.25 5.74 -6.70
N ASN A 61 21.24 6.03 -5.86
CA ASN A 61 22.44 5.21 -5.65
C ASN A 61 22.23 4.05 -4.65
N LYS A 62 21.02 3.88 -4.12
CA LYS A 62 20.68 2.88 -3.09
C LYS A 62 19.48 2.02 -3.48
N LEU A 63 19.12 2.01 -4.77
CA LEU A 63 17.95 1.28 -5.27
C LEU A 63 18.04 -0.23 -5.06
N ASP A 64 19.25 -0.78 -5.01
CA ASP A 64 19.52 -2.18 -4.66
C ASP A 64 19.26 -2.50 -3.19
N GLU A 65 19.17 -1.49 -2.34
CA GLU A 65 18.87 -1.59 -0.91
C GLU A 65 17.42 -1.19 -0.57
N ALA A 66 16.60 -0.85 -1.58
CA ALA A 66 15.24 -0.36 -1.38
C ALA A 66 14.35 -1.37 -0.62
N TYR A 67 14.61 -2.67 -0.82
CA TYR A 67 13.89 -3.77 -0.16
C TYR A 67 13.95 -3.73 1.39
N PHE A 68 14.93 -3.08 2.02
CA PHE A 68 14.96 -2.97 3.49
C PHE A 68 14.96 -1.53 4.00
N ARG A 69 15.40 -0.55 3.21
CA ARG A 69 15.60 0.84 3.68
C ARG A 69 14.33 1.53 4.19
N THR A 70 13.17 1.24 3.62
CA THR A 70 11.89 1.75 4.13
C THR A 70 11.60 1.25 5.54
N TRP A 71 12.11 0.07 5.89
CA TRP A 71 11.77 -0.68 7.11
C TRP A 71 12.87 -0.61 8.17
N VAL A 72 13.57 0.51 8.22
CA VAL A 72 14.65 0.74 9.20
C VAL A 72 14.09 1.53 10.37
N THR A 73 14.44 1.14 11.61
CA THR A 73 14.01 1.87 12.82
C THR A 73 14.53 3.31 12.83
N ASN A 74 13.73 4.23 13.37
CA ASN A 74 14.14 5.62 13.56
C ASN A 74 14.88 5.79 14.90
N THR A 75 16.06 5.18 15.02
CA THR A 75 16.85 5.13 16.26
C THR A 75 18.33 5.46 16.03
N ILE A 76 19.09 5.65 17.11
CA ILE A 76 20.54 5.87 17.07
C ILE A 76 21.28 4.66 16.49
N GLU A 77 20.79 3.45 16.80
CA GLU A 77 21.27 2.19 16.24
C GLU A 77 20.20 1.61 15.31
N PRO A 78 20.11 2.11 14.07
CA PRO A 78 19.06 1.73 13.15
C PRO A 78 19.18 0.27 12.71
N GLN A 79 18.05 -0.44 12.69
CA GLN A 79 17.95 -1.86 12.35
C GLN A 79 16.77 -2.11 11.41
N CYS A 80 16.85 -3.17 10.61
CA CYS A 80 15.70 -3.64 9.82
C CYS A 80 14.66 -4.26 10.75
N TRP A 81 13.65 -3.49 11.18
CA TRP A 81 12.70 -3.92 12.21
C TRP A 81 11.85 -5.13 11.83
N PRO A 82 11.53 -5.41 10.55
CA PRO A 82 10.86 -6.67 10.20
C PRO A 82 11.74 -7.90 10.47
N ALA A 83 13.06 -7.74 10.48
CA ALA A 83 14.02 -8.81 10.75
C ALA A 83 14.38 -8.92 12.24
N THR A 84 14.23 -7.85 13.02
CA THR A 84 14.71 -7.78 14.42
C THR A 84 13.62 -7.65 15.47
N ILE A 85 12.59 -6.83 15.24
CA ILE A 85 11.50 -6.58 16.18
C ILE A 85 10.36 -7.56 15.90
N LEU A 86 9.87 -7.57 14.66
CA LEU A 86 8.73 -8.38 14.23
C LEU A 86 8.95 -9.89 14.44
N THR A 87 10.16 -10.38 14.19
CA THR A 87 10.52 -11.80 14.36
C THR A 87 10.53 -12.26 15.82
N LYS A 88 10.59 -11.35 16.80
CA LYS A 88 10.47 -11.70 18.22
C LYS A 88 9.03 -12.07 18.57
N ASP A 89 8.06 -11.30 18.09
CA ASP A 89 6.64 -11.54 18.33
C ASP A 89 6.07 -12.62 17.39
N PHE A 90 6.64 -12.73 16.19
CA PHE A 90 6.26 -13.72 15.19
C PHE A 90 7.46 -14.62 14.82
N PRO A 91 7.93 -15.48 15.73
CA PRO A 91 9.12 -16.32 15.52
C PRO A 91 8.96 -17.34 14.38
N LYS A 92 7.72 -17.62 13.96
CA LYS A 92 7.36 -18.47 12.81
C LYS A 92 6.75 -17.67 11.65
N ALA A 93 6.91 -16.35 11.59
CA ALA A 93 6.55 -15.60 10.38
C ALA A 93 7.59 -15.84 9.28
N ARG A 94 7.12 -16.03 8.05
CA ARG A 94 7.97 -15.81 6.89
C ARG A 94 7.94 -14.33 6.56
N VAL A 95 9.10 -13.68 6.46
CA VAL A 95 9.18 -12.22 6.24
C VAL A 95 9.89 -11.95 4.92
N LEU A 96 9.11 -11.60 3.90
CA LEU A 96 9.63 -11.28 2.58
C LEU A 96 9.52 -9.79 2.30
N SER A 97 10.43 -9.25 1.51
CA SER A 97 10.33 -7.89 0.99
C SER A 97 10.52 -7.85 -0.50
N VAL A 98 9.71 -7.01 -1.13
CA VAL A 98 9.71 -6.80 -2.57
C VAL A 98 10.67 -5.68 -2.91
N ASN A 99 11.56 -5.91 -3.86
CA ASN A 99 12.43 -4.90 -4.45
C ASN A 99 11.81 -4.41 -5.77
N LEU A 100 11.14 -3.26 -5.72
CA LEU A 100 10.49 -2.64 -6.87
C LEU A 100 11.47 -1.73 -7.61
N ASP A 101 11.36 -1.68 -8.94
CA ASP A 101 12.00 -0.62 -9.73
C ASP A 101 11.25 0.72 -9.54
N GLY A 102 11.35 1.27 -8.33
CA GLY A 102 10.72 2.51 -7.90
C GLY A 102 11.57 3.75 -8.17
N ALA A 103 12.50 3.70 -9.13
CA ALA A 103 13.38 4.83 -9.39
C ALA A 103 12.57 6.04 -9.89
N VAL A 104 12.69 7.16 -9.17
CA VAL A 104 11.98 8.41 -9.51
C VAL A 104 12.36 8.93 -10.91
N LYS A 105 13.59 8.67 -11.36
CA LYS A 105 14.08 9.06 -12.70
C LYS A 105 14.36 7.83 -13.54
N LYS A 106 14.07 7.91 -14.84
CA LYS A 106 14.52 6.92 -15.82
C LYS A 106 16.04 6.99 -15.94
N ALA A 107 16.73 5.89 -15.68
CA ALA A 107 18.16 5.71 -15.89
C ALA A 107 18.44 4.35 -16.54
N ALA A 108 19.69 4.08 -16.93
CA ALA A 108 20.10 2.72 -17.28
C ALA A 108 20.76 2.10 -16.05
N PRO A 109 20.28 0.95 -15.52
CA PRO A 109 19.16 0.12 -15.98
C PRO A 109 17.77 0.44 -15.38
N THR A 110 17.62 1.40 -14.47
CA THR A 110 16.45 1.56 -13.59
C THR A 110 15.38 2.58 -14.04
N GLY A 111 14.19 2.52 -13.44
CA GLY A 111 13.08 3.45 -13.61
C GLY A 111 12.35 3.31 -14.93
N ARG A 112 12.34 2.11 -15.54
CA ARG A 112 11.80 1.92 -16.90
C ARG A 112 10.52 1.11 -16.93
N ASN A 113 10.31 0.27 -15.94
CA ASN A 113 9.14 -0.59 -15.90
C ASN A 113 7.89 0.24 -15.55
N ASP A 114 6.80 -0.01 -16.27
CA ASP A 114 5.48 0.48 -15.91
C ASP A 114 4.81 -0.45 -14.89
N MET A 115 3.65 -0.01 -14.40
CA MET A 115 2.90 -0.72 -13.36
C MET A 115 2.52 -2.15 -13.77
N ASP A 116 2.11 -2.35 -15.03
CA ASP A 116 1.68 -3.66 -15.50
C ASP A 116 2.88 -4.62 -15.61
N ASN A 117 4.02 -4.17 -16.13
CA ASN A 117 5.25 -4.96 -16.18
C ASN A 117 5.77 -5.31 -14.78
N VAL A 118 5.77 -4.35 -13.85
CA VAL A 118 6.16 -4.61 -12.45
C VAL A 118 5.27 -5.69 -11.86
N VAL A 119 3.96 -5.57 -12.01
CA VAL A 119 3.02 -6.55 -11.45
C VAL A 119 3.17 -7.92 -12.10
N GLU A 120 3.38 -8.02 -13.41
CA GLU A 120 3.61 -9.30 -14.07
C GLU A 120 4.87 -10.01 -13.54
N ILE A 121 5.96 -9.26 -13.36
CA ILE A 121 7.20 -9.78 -12.75
C ILE A 121 6.92 -10.29 -11.34
N LEU A 122 6.22 -9.50 -10.51
CA LEU A 122 5.92 -9.91 -9.14
C LEU A 122 4.99 -11.13 -9.07
N VAL A 123 3.98 -11.23 -9.93
CA VAL A 123 3.14 -12.44 -10.00
C VAL A 123 4.00 -13.67 -10.31
N ALA A 124 4.97 -13.54 -11.23
CA ALA A 124 5.88 -14.63 -11.58
C ALA A 124 6.85 -14.98 -10.43
N GLU A 125 7.50 -13.99 -9.83
CA GLU A 125 8.57 -14.18 -8.85
C GLU A 125 8.07 -14.42 -7.42
N LEU A 126 7.03 -13.71 -7.00
CA LEU A 126 6.52 -13.74 -5.62
C LEU A 126 5.54 -14.91 -5.42
N ILE A 127 4.61 -15.14 -6.35
CA ILE A 127 3.54 -16.15 -6.19
C ILE A 127 3.85 -17.44 -6.95
N ARG A 128 4.19 -17.38 -8.24
CA ARG A 128 4.33 -18.59 -9.07
C ARG A 128 5.63 -19.36 -8.87
N ASN A 129 6.67 -18.70 -8.37
CA ASN A 129 7.99 -19.31 -8.15
C ASN A 129 7.99 -20.25 -6.94
N THR A 130 7.44 -21.44 -7.13
CA THR A 130 7.36 -22.52 -6.12
C THR A 130 8.56 -23.47 -6.21
N ARG A 131 9.68 -23.04 -6.79
CA ARG A 131 10.92 -23.82 -6.81
C ARG A 131 11.48 -23.92 -5.39
N PRO A 132 12.36 -24.90 -5.08
CA PRO A 132 13.12 -24.86 -3.83
C PRO A 132 13.78 -23.50 -3.66
N PHE A 133 13.66 -22.92 -2.46
CA PHE A 133 14.13 -21.55 -2.13
C PHE A 133 13.43 -20.41 -2.90
N GLY A 134 12.37 -20.68 -3.65
CA GLY A 134 11.53 -19.66 -4.27
C GLY A 134 10.59 -19.00 -3.27
N ALA A 135 10.00 -17.86 -3.66
CA ALA A 135 9.04 -17.15 -2.81
C ALA A 135 7.76 -17.99 -2.68
N GLY A 136 7.01 -18.22 -3.76
CA GLY A 136 5.86 -19.13 -3.71
C GLY A 136 4.87 -18.79 -2.59
N ILE A 137 4.52 -17.52 -2.42
CA ILE A 137 3.64 -17.10 -1.33
C ILE A 137 2.22 -17.66 -1.51
N GLY A 138 1.55 -17.89 -0.40
CA GLY A 138 0.21 -18.47 -0.31
C GLY A 138 0.14 -19.94 -0.69
N GLN A 139 1.28 -20.63 -0.78
CA GLN A 139 1.34 -22.08 -1.05
C GLN A 139 1.60 -22.91 0.21
N THR A 140 1.87 -22.25 1.34
CA THR A 140 2.25 -22.87 2.63
C THR A 140 1.03 -23.27 3.48
N GLY A 141 -0.19 -22.85 3.10
CA GLY A 141 -1.40 -23.08 3.90
C GLY A 141 -1.47 -22.22 5.17
N THR A 142 -0.89 -21.02 5.10
CA THR A 142 -0.89 -20.01 6.17
C THR A 142 -1.39 -18.69 5.61
N PRO A 143 -1.95 -17.79 6.45
CA PRO A 143 -2.42 -16.50 5.96
C PRO A 143 -1.26 -15.67 5.41
N VAL A 144 -1.54 -14.98 4.32
CA VAL A 144 -0.65 -13.99 3.69
C VAL A 144 -1.13 -12.59 4.05
N ILE A 145 -0.23 -11.74 4.54
CA ILE A 145 -0.53 -10.34 4.84
C ILE A 145 0.47 -9.47 4.10
N PHE A 146 -0.05 -8.51 3.34
CA PHE A 146 0.78 -7.50 2.70
C PHE A 146 0.96 -6.31 3.63
N VAL A 147 2.20 -5.85 3.79
CA VAL A 147 2.55 -4.65 4.53
C VAL A 147 3.16 -3.68 3.54
N THR A 148 2.55 -2.52 3.38
CA THR A 148 2.84 -1.64 2.24
C THR A 148 3.10 -0.23 2.72
N HIS A 149 3.92 0.52 1.98
CA HIS A 149 4.17 1.93 2.23
C HIS A 149 4.05 2.72 0.93
N CYS A 150 3.40 3.89 0.97
CA CYS A 150 3.40 4.84 -0.15
C CYS A 150 2.99 4.16 -1.48
N LEU A 151 3.83 4.25 -2.54
CA LEU A 151 3.61 3.62 -3.84
C LEU A 151 3.45 2.09 -3.76
N GLY A 152 4.09 1.44 -2.80
CA GLY A 152 3.98 0.00 -2.59
C GLY A 152 2.54 -0.46 -2.37
N ALA A 153 1.69 0.41 -1.81
CA ALA A 153 0.25 0.16 -1.65
C ALA A 153 -0.45 -0.06 -3.01
N LEU A 154 -0.17 0.81 -3.98
CA LEU A 154 -0.78 0.75 -5.31
C LEU A 154 -0.31 -0.47 -6.10
N VAL A 155 0.98 -0.80 -5.98
CA VAL A 155 1.55 -2.00 -6.60
C VAL A 155 0.91 -3.25 -6.02
N ALA A 156 0.76 -3.33 -4.71
CA ALA A 156 0.12 -4.46 -4.03
C ALA A 156 -1.35 -4.63 -4.46
N GLN A 157 -2.12 -3.54 -4.53
CA GLN A 157 -3.52 -3.58 -5.00
C GLN A 157 -3.61 -4.06 -6.45
N LYS A 158 -2.79 -3.48 -7.34
CA LYS A 158 -2.75 -3.87 -8.74
C LYS A 158 -2.32 -5.34 -8.93
N LEU A 159 -1.39 -5.83 -8.10
CA LEU A 159 -0.99 -7.24 -8.09
C LEU A 159 -2.17 -8.14 -7.75
N ILE A 160 -2.93 -7.84 -6.70
CA ILE A 160 -4.12 -8.62 -6.32
C ILE A 160 -5.20 -8.58 -7.42
N MET A 161 -5.40 -7.43 -8.07
CA MET A 161 -6.30 -7.31 -9.23
C MET A 161 -5.84 -8.17 -10.41
N GLU A 162 -4.54 -8.21 -10.69
CA GLU A 162 -4.00 -9.05 -11.76
C GLU A 162 -4.11 -10.54 -11.43
N VAL A 163 -3.94 -10.91 -10.16
CA VAL A 163 -4.22 -12.26 -9.66
C VAL A 163 -5.66 -12.66 -9.95
N ASP A 164 -6.65 -11.84 -9.56
CA ASP A 164 -8.08 -12.11 -9.82
C ASP A 164 -8.35 -12.32 -11.32
N LYS A 165 -7.83 -11.40 -12.14
CA LYS A 165 -7.98 -11.44 -13.59
C LYS A 165 -7.42 -12.75 -14.15
N GLN A 166 -6.23 -13.16 -13.72
CA GLN A 166 -5.59 -14.38 -14.23
C GLN A 166 -6.26 -15.66 -13.72
N ILE A 167 -6.78 -15.67 -12.48
CA ILE A 167 -7.62 -16.77 -11.99
C ILE A 167 -8.86 -16.90 -12.87
N THR A 168 -9.56 -15.79 -13.11
CA THR A 168 -10.81 -15.76 -13.88
C THR A 168 -10.60 -16.16 -15.34
N GLN A 169 -9.49 -15.74 -15.95
CA GLN A 169 -9.21 -15.99 -17.37
C GLN A 169 -8.55 -17.34 -17.64
N ARG A 170 -7.71 -17.84 -16.71
CA ARG A 170 -6.81 -18.98 -16.96
C ARG A 170 -6.98 -20.13 -15.98
N GLY A 171 -7.71 -19.95 -14.88
CA GLY A 171 -7.88 -20.97 -13.84
C GLY A 171 -6.56 -21.35 -13.14
N ASP A 172 -5.65 -20.39 -12.95
CA ASP A 172 -4.34 -20.65 -12.35
C ASP A 172 -4.46 -21.04 -10.87
N LEU A 173 -4.18 -22.31 -10.56
CA LEU A 173 -4.31 -22.88 -9.22
C LEU A 173 -3.33 -22.28 -8.20
N LYS A 174 -2.13 -21.86 -8.62
CA LYS A 174 -1.17 -21.23 -7.70
C LYS A 174 -1.66 -19.86 -7.27
N LEU A 175 -2.17 -19.09 -8.23
CA LEU A 175 -2.80 -17.80 -7.96
C LEU A 175 -4.04 -17.97 -7.10
N LYS A 176 -4.84 -19.01 -7.34
CA LYS A 176 -5.99 -19.34 -6.50
C LYS A 176 -5.60 -19.70 -5.07
N SER A 177 -4.52 -20.45 -4.87
CA SER A 177 -4.00 -20.75 -3.52
C SER A 177 -3.54 -19.48 -2.80
N PHE A 178 -2.87 -18.56 -3.49
CA PHE A 178 -2.54 -17.25 -2.92
C PHE A 178 -3.80 -16.44 -2.58
N TRP A 179 -4.76 -16.39 -3.50
CA TRP A 179 -6.04 -15.72 -3.30
C TRP A 179 -6.76 -16.20 -2.04
N ASP A 180 -6.87 -17.52 -1.86
CA ASP A 180 -7.57 -18.12 -0.72
C ASP A 180 -6.86 -17.91 0.61
N ASN A 181 -5.55 -17.68 0.58
CA ASN A 181 -4.74 -17.44 1.76
C ASN A 181 -4.50 -15.95 2.03
N LEU A 182 -4.92 -15.02 1.18
CA LEU A 182 -4.75 -13.59 1.43
C LEU A 182 -5.64 -13.16 2.61
N GLY A 183 -5.02 -12.89 3.76
CA GLY A 183 -5.71 -12.53 5.00
C GLY A 183 -5.95 -11.03 5.16
N GLY A 184 -5.06 -10.20 4.62
CA GLY A 184 -5.22 -8.75 4.71
C GLY A 184 -4.10 -7.92 4.12
N VAL A 185 -4.29 -6.60 4.13
CA VAL A 185 -3.32 -5.60 3.69
C VAL A 185 -3.23 -4.48 4.72
N VAL A 186 -2.01 -4.15 5.12
CA VAL A 186 -1.67 -3.01 5.96
C VAL A 186 -1.02 -1.94 5.11
N TYR A 187 -1.47 -0.71 5.25
CA TYR A 187 -0.99 0.45 4.52
C TYR A 187 -0.39 1.47 5.47
N TYR A 188 0.90 1.77 5.29
CA TYR A 188 1.55 2.94 5.89
C TYR A 188 1.45 4.12 4.92
N SER A 189 0.71 5.15 5.32
CA SER A 189 0.51 6.41 4.58
C SER A 189 0.33 6.26 3.06
N PRO A 190 -0.74 5.58 2.59
CA PRO A 190 -1.00 5.41 1.17
C PRO A 190 -1.65 6.68 0.53
N PRO A 191 -1.03 7.34 -0.46
CA PRO A 191 -1.67 8.44 -1.16
C PRO A 191 -2.57 7.92 -2.30
N PHE A 192 -3.65 7.21 -1.95
CA PHE A 192 -4.53 6.52 -2.91
C PHE A 192 -5.14 7.44 -3.97
N TYR A 193 -5.39 8.71 -3.66
CA TYR A 193 -5.91 9.69 -4.62
C TYR A 193 -4.86 10.69 -5.12
N GLY A 194 -3.58 10.35 -4.92
CA GLY A 194 -2.42 11.16 -5.25
C GLY A 194 -2.07 12.16 -4.15
N SER A 195 -0.99 12.90 -4.37
CA SER A 195 -0.46 13.88 -3.41
C SER A 195 -0.03 15.16 -4.11
N GLU A 196 -0.59 16.30 -3.69
CA GLU A 196 -0.22 17.59 -4.29
C GLU A 196 1.25 17.91 -3.98
N GLN A 197 1.70 17.58 -2.77
CA GLN A 197 3.08 17.74 -2.36
C GLN A 197 4.01 16.88 -3.19
N PHE A 198 3.61 15.64 -3.50
CA PHE A 198 4.37 14.78 -4.40
C PHE A 198 4.44 15.32 -5.84
N MET A 199 3.31 15.79 -6.37
CA MET A 199 3.27 16.39 -7.70
C MET A 199 4.22 17.60 -7.76
N LYS A 200 4.16 18.50 -6.77
CA LYS A 200 5.05 19.67 -6.66
C LYS A 200 6.52 19.27 -6.59
N ALA A 201 6.87 18.35 -5.68
CA ALA A 201 8.24 17.89 -5.46
C ALA A 201 8.84 17.23 -6.72
N THR A 202 8.01 16.59 -7.53
CA THR A 202 8.48 15.87 -8.73
C THR A 202 8.31 16.62 -10.03
N ASN A 203 7.55 17.72 -10.11
CA ASN A 203 7.18 18.38 -11.37
C ASN A 203 8.37 18.83 -12.24
N SER A 204 9.50 19.16 -11.60
CA SER A 204 10.73 19.58 -12.29
C SER A 204 11.51 18.43 -12.95
N ILE A 205 11.13 17.17 -12.69
CA ILE A 205 11.83 15.99 -13.17
C ILE A 205 11.47 15.73 -14.64
N LYS A 206 12.40 16.02 -15.55
CA LYS A 206 12.20 15.89 -17.01
C LYS A 206 11.95 14.46 -17.51
N SER A 207 12.47 13.46 -16.81
CA SER A 207 12.38 12.05 -17.21
C SER A 207 11.94 11.19 -16.03
N LYS A 208 10.69 11.40 -15.57
CA LYS A 208 10.10 10.64 -14.47
C LYS A 208 9.99 9.16 -14.82
N GLY A 209 10.29 8.29 -13.87
CA GLY A 209 9.96 6.87 -13.97
C GLY A 209 8.44 6.67 -14.14
N PRO A 210 7.98 5.66 -14.89
CA PRO A 210 6.54 5.48 -15.13
C PRO A 210 5.70 5.31 -13.87
N LEU A 211 6.25 4.72 -12.80
CA LEU A 211 5.52 4.53 -11.54
C LEU A 211 5.27 5.84 -10.78
N VAL A 212 6.09 6.86 -11.03
CA VAL A 212 5.99 8.16 -10.34
C VAL A 212 4.66 8.86 -10.66
N SER A 213 4.14 8.72 -11.88
CA SER A 213 2.88 9.38 -12.27
C SER A 213 1.63 8.80 -11.60
N PHE A 214 1.72 7.63 -10.96
CA PHE A 214 0.60 7.10 -10.18
C PHE A 214 0.38 7.89 -8.88
N MET A 215 1.38 8.64 -8.44
CA MET A 215 1.34 9.44 -7.22
C MET A 215 0.84 10.87 -7.46
N ASP A 216 0.66 11.26 -8.73
CA ASP A 216 0.13 12.57 -9.11
C ASP A 216 -1.37 12.68 -8.72
N VAL A 217 -1.78 13.84 -8.22
CA VAL A 217 -3.19 14.17 -7.93
C VAL A 217 -4.04 14.02 -9.20
N LEU A 218 -5.27 13.52 -9.04
CA LEU A 218 -6.22 13.27 -10.13
C LEU A 218 -5.69 12.26 -11.18
N CYS A 219 -4.72 11.42 -10.82
CA CYS A 219 -4.32 10.30 -11.65
C CYS A 219 -5.48 9.31 -11.81
N LYS A 220 -6.07 9.27 -13.00
CA LYS A 220 -7.25 8.43 -13.30
C LYS A 220 -6.96 6.94 -13.13
N ASP A 221 -5.75 6.51 -13.49
CA ASP A 221 -5.35 5.11 -13.36
C ASP A 221 -5.22 4.71 -11.89
N ASN A 222 -4.67 5.59 -11.05
CA ASN A 222 -4.60 5.38 -9.60
C ASN A 222 -6.01 5.29 -8.98
N ALA A 223 -6.88 6.28 -9.25
CA ALA A 223 -8.25 6.28 -8.75
C ALA A 223 -9.02 5.01 -9.17
N LYS A 224 -8.79 4.53 -10.40
CA LYS A 224 -9.39 3.28 -10.90
C LYS A 224 -8.85 2.04 -10.19
N ILE A 225 -7.56 1.97 -9.88
CA ILE A 225 -6.95 0.87 -9.12
C ILE A 225 -7.64 0.79 -7.75
N VAL A 226 -7.70 1.89 -7.03
CA VAL A 226 -8.26 1.96 -5.67
C VAL A 226 -9.73 1.57 -5.67
N GLN A 227 -10.52 2.14 -6.58
CA GLN A 227 -11.95 1.81 -6.70
C GLN A 227 -12.16 0.32 -7.03
N THR A 228 -11.45 -0.19 -8.05
CA THR A 228 -11.62 -1.58 -8.49
C THR A 228 -11.18 -2.55 -7.41
N PHE A 229 -10.12 -2.22 -6.66
CA PHE A 229 -9.65 -3.02 -5.54
C PHE A 229 -10.66 -3.08 -4.40
N ASP A 230 -11.29 -1.96 -4.05
CA ASP A 230 -12.32 -1.92 -3.01
C ASP A 230 -13.59 -2.70 -3.41
N GLU A 231 -14.01 -2.59 -4.67
CA GLU A 231 -15.08 -3.42 -5.25
C GLU A 231 -14.71 -4.91 -5.23
N LEU A 232 -13.45 -5.25 -5.50
CA LEU A 232 -12.96 -6.62 -5.51
C LEU A 232 -13.02 -7.27 -4.12
N LEU A 233 -12.53 -6.57 -3.09
CA LEU A 233 -12.49 -7.09 -1.72
C LEU A 233 -13.89 -7.27 -1.11
N THR A 234 -14.87 -6.49 -1.56
CA THR A 234 -16.27 -6.59 -1.12
C THR A 234 -17.09 -7.58 -1.96
N SER A 235 -16.51 -8.12 -3.03
CA SER A 235 -17.19 -9.10 -3.88
C SER A 235 -17.27 -10.49 -3.20
N GLU A 236 -18.33 -11.24 -3.49
CA GLU A 236 -18.51 -12.61 -2.98
C GLU A 236 -17.41 -13.59 -3.41
N ARG A 237 -16.63 -13.23 -4.44
CA ARG A 237 -15.49 -14.03 -4.92
C ARG A 237 -14.32 -14.02 -3.94
N PHE A 238 -14.28 -13.03 -3.04
CA PHE A 238 -13.26 -12.91 -2.01
C PHE A 238 -13.90 -13.19 -0.65
N SER A 239 -14.12 -14.47 -0.34
CA SER A 239 -14.76 -14.90 0.91
C SER A 239 -13.88 -15.91 1.66
N PRO A 240 -13.47 -15.62 2.92
CA PRO A 240 -13.72 -14.37 3.64
C PRO A 240 -12.94 -13.20 3.04
N SER A 241 -13.50 -12.00 3.10
CA SER A 241 -12.84 -10.79 2.58
C SER A 241 -11.55 -10.49 3.37
N PRO A 242 -10.43 -10.21 2.69
CA PRO A 242 -9.21 -9.74 3.33
C PRO A 242 -9.48 -8.45 4.10
N ARG A 243 -8.87 -8.33 5.28
CA ARG A 243 -8.97 -7.12 6.09
C ARG A 243 -8.08 -6.02 5.54
N LYS A 244 -8.41 -4.77 5.83
CA LYS A 244 -7.61 -3.59 5.50
C LYS A 244 -7.37 -2.76 6.74
N LEU A 245 -6.10 -2.40 6.98
CA LEU A 245 -5.71 -1.43 7.99
C LEU A 245 -4.85 -0.33 7.35
N VAL A 246 -5.19 0.92 7.62
CA VAL A 246 -4.40 2.09 7.25
C VAL A 246 -3.81 2.71 8.52
N ILE A 247 -2.49 2.83 8.56
CA ILE A 247 -1.70 3.52 9.59
C ILE A 247 -1.14 4.78 8.92
N ASN A 248 -1.77 5.92 9.14
CA ASN A 248 -1.44 7.17 8.46
C ASN A 248 -0.55 8.08 9.32
N GLU A 249 0.28 8.88 8.64
CA GLU A 249 1.08 9.96 9.22
C GLU A 249 0.18 11.06 9.81
N CYS A 250 0.59 11.67 10.93
CA CYS A 250 0.00 12.91 11.42
C CYS A 250 0.85 14.15 11.17
N ASP A 251 2.16 13.98 10.95
CA ASP A 251 3.08 15.11 10.84
C ASP A 251 3.36 15.48 9.39
N GLU A 252 3.71 16.75 9.17
CA GLU A 252 4.11 17.23 7.85
C GLU A 252 5.50 16.71 7.47
N THR A 253 5.64 16.32 6.21
CA THR A 253 6.94 15.96 5.64
C THR A 253 7.62 17.20 5.10
N ASN A 254 8.77 17.55 5.68
CA ASN A 254 9.59 18.70 5.30
C ASN A 254 10.97 18.27 4.78
N LYS A 255 10.98 17.33 3.84
CA LYS A 255 12.19 16.65 3.34
C LYS A 255 12.09 16.40 1.85
N GLY A 256 13.21 16.41 1.11
CA GLY A 256 13.23 16.00 -0.31
C GLY A 256 12.34 16.86 -1.23
N GLY A 257 12.20 18.15 -0.93
CA GLY A 257 11.31 19.05 -1.67
C GLY A 257 9.82 18.92 -1.33
N PHE A 258 9.45 18.00 -0.44
CA PHE A 258 8.13 17.95 0.16
C PHE A 258 8.02 19.00 1.28
N ASN A 259 6.87 19.67 1.35
CA ASN A 259 6.52 20.62 2.40
C ASN A 259 5.02 20.49 2.67
N GLY A 260 4.67 19.57 3.57
CA GLY A 260 3.31 19.26 3.97
C GLY A 260 3.05 17.76 4.10
N GLN A 261 1.80 17.37 4.38
CA GLN A 261 1.40 15.97 4.47
C GLN A 261 1.42 15.34 3.07
N VAL A 262 2.09 14.18 2.93
CA VAL A 262 2.16 13.48 1.63
C VAL A 262 0.90 12.65 1.43
N SER A 263 0.43 11.98 2.48
CA SER A 263 -0.78 11.16 2.53
C SER A 263 -1.83 11.87 3.39
N GLU A 264 -2.54 12.83 2.78
CA GLU A 264 -3.67 13.48 3.45
C GLU A 264 -4.73 12.45 3.84
N GLU A 265 -5.35 12.63 5.01
CA GLU A 265 -6.35 11.67 5.52
C GLU A 265 -7.46 11.40 4.50
N ALA A 266 -7.99 12.45 3.85
CA ALA A 266 -9.03 12.33 2.84
C ALA A 266 -8.58 11.50 1.63
N ALA A 267 -7.28 11.48 1.33
CA ALA A 267 -6.69 10.70 0.25
C ALA A 267 -6.34 9.26 0.66
N ALA A 268 -6.23 8.95 1.96
CA ALA A 268 -5.78 7.66 2.48
C ALA A 268 -6.89 6.79 3.09
N ARG A 269 -7.99 7.42 3.52
CA ARG A 269 -9.03 6.78 4.35
C ARG A 269 -9.78 5.67 3.58
N THR A 270 -9.50 4.43 3.95
CA THR A 270 -10.24 3.22 3.55
C THR A 270 -10.12 2.15 4.63
N GLY A 271 -11.15 1.32 4.84
CA GLY A 271 -11.11 0.25 5.85
C GLY A 271 -10.93 0.73 7.30
N GLU A 272 -10.26 -0.09 8.13
CA GLU A 272 -9.83 0.30 9.46
C GLU A 272 -8.73 1.37 9.33
N PHE A 273 -8.85 2.49 10.05
CA PHE A 273 -7.97 3.65 9.88
C PHE A 273 -7.52 4.19 11.24
N VAL A 274 -6.21 4.36 11.39
CA VAL A 274 -5.57 4.98 12.55
C VAL A 274 -4.53 5.98 12.08
N THR A 275 -4.27 6.98 12.92
CA THR A 275 -3.19 7.96 12.70
C THR A 275 -2.16 7.80 13.81
N VAL A 276 -0.87 7.88 13.47
CA VAL A 276 0.25 7.75 14.41
C VAL A 276 1.24 8.90 14.22
N GLU A 277 2.01 9.19 15.28
CA GLU A 277 3.11 10.16 15.24
C GLU A 277 4.15 9.77 14.18
N GLY A 278 4.66 10.75 13.46
CA GLY A 278 5.60 10.58 12.37
C GLY A 278 5.16 11.25 11.07
N ASP A 279 6.16 11.62 10.29
CA ASP A 279 6.01 12.07 8.90
C ASP A 279 5.89 10.88 7.93
N HIS A 280 5.81 11.16 6.63
CA HIS A 280 5.59 10.16 5.60
C HIS A 280 6.65 9.05 5.58
N TYR A 281 7.88 9.36 5.98
CA TYR A 281 8.96 8.39 6.02
C TYR A 281 8.96 7.62 7.33
N THR A 282 8.83 8.33 8.45
CA THR A 282 9.00 7.78 9.79
C THR A 282 7.78 7.03 10.32
N VAL A 283 6.60 7.20 9.70
CA VAL A 283 5.36 6.45 10.01
C VAL A 283 5.54 4.92 9.95
N CYS A 284 6.44 4.44 9.09
CA CYS A 284 6.76 3.01 8.91
C CYS A 284 8.09 2.59 9.56
N GLN A 285 8.65 3.46 10.41
CA GLN A 285 9.94 3.30 11.07
C GLN A 285 9.75 3.35 12.59
N PRO A 286 9.17 2.29 13.19
CA PRO A 286 9.02 2.19 14.64
C PRO A 286 10.38 2.30 15.33
N GLU A 287 10.36 2.87 16.52
CA GLU A 287 11.52 3.01 17.38
C GLU A 287 11.84 1.67 18.06
N ASP A 288 10.80 0.99 18.55
CA ASP A 288 10.85 -0.29 19.25
C ASP A 288 9.48 -1.02 19.19
N GLU A 289 9.35 -2.16 19.87
CA GLU A 289 8.12 -2.95 19.98
C GLU A 289 6.94 -2.22 20.67
N THR A 290 7.19 -1.13 21.37
CA THR A 290 6.16 -0.35 22.06
C THR A 290 5.58 0.76 21.19
N SER A 291 6.21 1.06 20.05
CA SER A 291 5.74 2.06 19.09
C SER A 291 4.37 1.70 18.53
N LEU A 292 3.42 2.64 18.55
CA LEU A 292 2.07 2.45 17.98
C LEU A 292 2.12 2.11 16.49
N LYS A 293 3.14 2.62 15.77
CA LYS A 293 3.42 2.29 14.36
C LYS A 293 3.52 0.77 14.16
N TYR A 294 4.16 0.07 15.10
CA TYR A 294 4.35 -1.37 15.07
C TYR A 294 3.18 -2.12 15.72
N GLN A 295 2.70 -1.67 16.88
CA GLN A 295 1.65 -2.38 17.63
C GLN A 295 0.37 -2.56 16.82
N HIS A 296 -0.04 -1.55 16.04
CA HIS A 296 -1.21 -1.68 15.16
C HIS A 296 -1.04 -2.79 14.12
N LEU A 297 0.14 -2.90 13.49
CA LEU A 297 0.45 -3.99 12.57
C LEU A 297 0.48 -5.34 13.29
N ALA A 298 1.15 -5.42 14.44
CA ALA A 298 1.29 -6.67 15.19
C ALA A 298 -0.08 -7.20 15.65
N SER A 299 -0.94 -6.36 16.23
CA SER A 299 -2.30 -6.75 16.62
C SER A 299 -3.13 -7.21 15.42
N PHE A 300 -3.08 -6.47 14.31
CA PHE A 300 -3.79 -6.83 13.08
C PHE A 300 -3.36 -8.20 12.53
N ALA A 301 -2.05 -8.44 12.47
CA ALA A 301 -1.51 -9.72 12.01
C ALA A 301 -1.88 -10.87 12.95
N GLN A 302 -1.76 -10.65 14.26
CA GLN A 302 -2.11 -11.66 15.27
C GLN A 302 -3.59 -12.07 15.17
N GLU A 303 -4.50 -11.11 15.01
CA GLU A 303 -5.93 -11.39 14.83
C GLU A 303 -6.20 -12.21 13.57
N ILE A 304 -5.55 -11.91 12.44
CA ILE A 304 -5.69 -12.68 11.20
C ILE A 304 -5.21 -14.12 11.40
N VAL A 305 -4.06 -14.31 12.05
CA VAL A 305 -3.51 -15.64 12.34
C VAL A 305 -4.47 -16.45 13.22
N GLN A 306 -4.99 -15.85 14.29
CA GLN A 306 -5.95 -16.49 15.18
C GLN A 306 -7.24 -16.91 14.45
N GLN A 307 -7.78 -16.03 13.61
CA GLN A 307 -8.95 -16.33 12.78
C GLN A 307 -8.68 -17.46 11.78
N TYR A 308 -7.49 -17.46 11.16
CA TYR A 308 -7.11 -18.51 10.22
C TYR A 308 -7.01 -19.87 10.89
N VAL A 309 -6.34 -19.94 12.06
CA VAL A 309 -6.23 -21.16 12.86
C VAL A 309 -7.61 -21.66 13.28
N ALA A 310 -8.50 -20.78 13.76
CA ALA A 310 -9.86 -21.16 14.15
C ALA A 310 -10.69 -21.75 13.00
N ARG A 311 -10.46 -21.31 11.76
CA ARG A 311 -11.16 -21.82 10.56
C ARG A 311 -10.59 -23.14 10.05
N HIS A 312 -9.27 -23.32 10.09
CA HIS A 312 -8.57 -24.42 9.40
C HIS A 312 -8.06 -25.53 10.33
N ARG A 313 -7.97 -25.27 11.65
CA ARG A 313 -7.76 -26.30 12.68
C ARG A 313 -8.92 -26.25 13.67
N PRO A 314 -10.09 -26.82 13.34
CA PRO A 314 -11.09 -27.08 14.36
C PRO A 314 -10.47 -27.99 15.40
N LEU A 315 -10.53 -27.57 16.68
CA LEU A 315 -10.11 -28.38 17.82
C LEU A 315 -10.54 -29.82 17.62
N ALA A 316 -9.57 -30.74 17.57
CA ALA A 316 -9.80 -32.15 17.85
C ALA A 316 -10.21 -32.27 19.33
N LEU A 317 -11.42 -31.83 19.66
CA LEU A 317 -12.07 -32.03 20.95
C LEU A 317 -13.34 -32.83 20.74
N SER A 318 -13.12 -34.11 20.48
CA SER A 318 -13.98 -35.19 20.93
C SER A 318 -13.15 -36.46 20.83
N MET A 319 -12.55 -36.86 21.95
CA MET A 319 -12.39 -38.23 22.46
C MET A 319 -11.14 -38.34 23.33
N GLY A 320 -11.34 -38.31 24.66
CA GLY A 320 -10.51 -39.08 25.60
C GLY A 320 -9.58 -38.31 26.53
N GLY A 321 -9.97 -38.26 27.82
CA GLY A 321 -9.02 -38.23 28.94
C GLY A 321 -8.83 -36.87 29.61
N ALA A 322 -9.50 -36.67 30.75
CA ALA A 322 -9.16 -35.61 31.69
C ALA A 322 -7.75 -35.80 32.27
N PRO A 323 -7.00 -34.71 32.46
CA PRO A 323 -6.12 -34.59 33.63
C PRO A 323 -6.47 -33.35 34.46
N GLY A 324 -6.24 -33.47 35.77
CA GLY A 324 -6.61 -32.50 36.81
C GLY A 324 -5.85 -31.17 36.79
N PRO A 325 -6.18 -30.26 37.73
CA PRO A 325 -5.83 -28.85 37.63
C PRO A 325 -4.41 -28.59 38.13
N SER A 326 -3.62 -27.81 37.39
CA SER A 326 -2.48 -27.07 37.95
C SER A 326 -2.13 -25.82 37.15
N SER A 327 -2.15 -24.71 37.91
CA SER A 327 -1.54 -23.39 37.70
C SER A 327 -1.87 -22.60 36.43
N LEU A 328 -2.92 -21.78 36.54
CA LEU A 328 -3.14 -20.56 35.76
C LEU A 328 -2.07 -19.51 36.10
N ILE A 329 -1.34 -19.06 35.10
CA ILE A 329 -0.59 -17.80 35.11
C ILE A 329 -1.62 -16.67 34.95
N SER A 330 -1.54 -15.71 35.87
CA SER A 330 -2.42 -14.57 36.03
C SER A 330 -2.24 -13.56 34.90
N GLN A 331 -3.36 -13.06 34.37
CA GLN A 331 -3.41 -11.91 33.46
C GLN A 331 -3.16 -10.58 34.20
N PRO A 332 -3.18 -9.44 33.49
CA PRO A 332 -4.45 -8.71 33.43
C PRO A 332 -4.86 -8.27 32.01
N VAL A 333 -5.99 -8.79 31.52
CA VAL A 333 -6.70 -8.36 30.28
C VAL A 333 -7.77 -7.29 30.58
N GLU A 334 -7.89 -6.82 31.82
CA GLU A 334 -8.93 -5.85 32.19
C GLU A 334 -8.62 -4.38 31.81
N ALA A 335 -7.39 -4.06 31.39
CA ALA A 335 -7.03 -2.69 31.00
C ALA A 335 -7.48 -2.32 29.56
N VAL A 336 -7.53 -3.30 28.65
CA VAL A 336 -7.83 -3.04 27.22
C VAL A 336 -9.33 -2.93 26.95
N ALA A 337 -10.16 -3.67 27.70
CA ALA A 337 -11.61 -3.61 27.56
C ALA A 337 -12.20 -2.27 28.04
N ASN A 338 -11.57 -1.61 29.02
CA ASN A 338 -12.03 -0.33 29.54
C ASN A 338 -11.68 0.84 28.61
N ALA A 339 -10.51 0.81 27.97
CA ALA A 339 -10.11 1.83 26.99
C ALA A 339 -10.99 1.81 25.71
N ALA A 340 -11.43 0.62 25.28
CA ALA A 340 -12.32 0.47 24.14
C ALA A 340 -13.73 1.05 24.39
N ASN A 341 -14.23 0.91 25.63
CA ASN A 341 -15.52 1.46 26.04
C ASN A 341 -15.49 2.99 26.19
N GLU A 342 -14.40 3.56 26.72
CA GLU A 342 -14.25 5.02 26.81
C GLU A 342 -14.14 5.67 25.42
N THR A 343 -13.44 5.02 24.48
CA THR A 343 -13.31 5.49 23.09
C THR A 343 -14.65 5.47 22.34
N GLN A 344 -15.49 4.45 22.53
CA GLN A 344 -16.85 4.42 21.96
C GLN A 344 -17.79 5.48 22.57
N GLN A 345 -17.66 5.78 23.87
CA GLN A 345 -18.47 6.83 24.51
C GLN A 345 -18.05 8.25 24.09
N ILE A 346 -16.78 8.48 23.79
CA ILE A 346 -16.29 9.77 23.27
C ILE A 346 -16.76 9.96 21.81
N GLN A 347 -16.70 8.93 20.97
CA GLN A 347 -17.16 9.01 19.58
C GLN A 347 -18.67 9.26 19.45
N THR A 348 -19.48 8.68 20.33
CA THR A 348 -20.95 8.87 20.33
C THR A 348 -21.37 10.26 20.81
N LYS A 349 -20.65 10.85 21.77
CA LYS A 349 -20.88 12.24 22.24
C LYS A 349 -20.44 13.29 21.21
N SER A 350 -19.35 13.05 20.49
CA SER A 350 -18.88 13.96 19.43
C SER A 350 -19.83 13.98 18.22
N LYS A 351 -20.41 12.82 17.87
CA LYS A 351 -21.37 12.72 16.75
C LYS A 351 -22.69 13.44 17.03
N THR A 352 -23.20 13.36 18.26
CA THR A 352 -24.41 14.11 18.68
C THR A 352 -24.17 15.62 18.73
N SER A 353 -22.98 16.07 19.18
CA SER A 353 -22.63 17.50 19.20
C SER A 353 -22.49 18.11 17.79
N LEU A 354 -22.02 17.34 16.79
CA LEU A 354 -21.90 17.78 15.40
C LEU A 354 -23.27 17.85 14.71
N GLU A 355 -24.16 16.88 14.96
CA GLU A 355 -25.52 16.88 14.40
C GLU A 355 -26.37 18.05 14.94
N ASP A 356 -26.14 18.47 16.19
CA ASP A 356 -26.81 19.63 16.78
C ASP A 356 -26.25 20.98 16.26
N GLN A 357 -24.95 21.05 15.95
CA GLN A 357 -24.33 22.25 15.34
C GLN A 357 -24.72 22.41 13.85
N VAL A 358 -24.94 21.31 13.13
CA VAL A 358 -25.41 21.35 11.72
C VAL A 358 -26.89 21.74 11.64
N LYS A 359 -27.71 21.38 12.64
CA LYS A 359 -29.11 21.82 12.72
C LYS A 359 -29.26 23.28 13.14
N SER A 360 -28.33 23.85 13.92
CA SER A 360 -28.40 25.25 14.36
C SER A 360 -27.86 26.27 13.32
N SER A 361 -27.17 25.81 12.27
CA SER A 361 -26.54 26.68 11.26
C SER A 361 -27.35 26.83 9.96
N GLN A 362 -28.52 26.18 9.85
CA GLN A 362 -29.50 26.44 8.80
C GLN A 362 -30.43 27.60 9.19
N THR A 363 -29.89 28.82 9.27
CA THR A 363 -30.68 30.06 9.27
C THR A 363 -30.47 30.83 7.97
N ALA A 364 -31.55 31.51 7.55
CA ALA A 364 -31.89 32.23 6.31
C ALA A 364 -30.82 32.81 5.36
N ASP A 365 -29.54 32.92 5.72
CA ASP A 365 -28.52 33.59 4.90
C ASP A 365 -27.84 32.65 3.88
N GLY A 366 -27.92 31.33 4.05
CA GLY A 366 -27.36 30.35 3.11
C GLY A 366 -28.13 30.18 1.79
N GLN A 367 -29.41 30.54 1.75
CA GLN A 367 -30.24 30.39 0.53
C GLN A 367 -30.14 31.58 -0.45
N ALA A 368 -29.57 32.71 -0.03
CA ALA A 368 -29.39 33.88 -0.91
C ALA A 368 -28.15 33.76 -1.82
N LEU A 369 -27.09 33.08 -1.36
CA LEU A 369 -25.84 32.89 -2.12
C LEU A 369 -25.98 31.87 -3.27
N PHE A 370 -26.79 30.83 -3.09
CA PHE A 370 -26.99 29.79 -4.12
C PHE A 370 -27.86 30.26 -5.31
N LYS A 371 -28.73 31.26 -5.11
CA LYS A 371 -29.56 31.86 -6.18
C LYS A 371 -28.84 32.94 -6.99
N SER A 372 -27.71 33.46 -6.51
CA SER A 372 -26.90 34.45 -7.23
C SER A 372 -25.85 33.80 -8.14
N ALA A 373 -25.29 32.65 -7.73
CA ALA A 373 -24.30 31.91 -8.51
C ALA A 373 -24.90 31.17 -9.73
N SER A 374 -26.19 30.82 -9.69
CA SER A 374 -26.88 30.13 -10.79
C SER A 374 -27.40 31.07 -11.89
N LYS A 375 -27.18 32.38 -11.78
CA LYS A 375 -27.64 33.40 -12.74
C LYS A 375 -26.52 34.09 -13.53
N LEU A 376 -25.25 33.71 -13.33
CA LEU A 376 -24.09 34.40 -13.91
C LEU A 376 -23.20 33.58 -14.86
N GLU A 377 -23.55 32.35 -15.24
CA GLU A 377 -22.78 31.58 -16.25
C GLU A 377 -23.62 30.84 -17.31
N ILE A 378 -24.80 31.37 -17.69
CA ILE A 378 -25.56 30.88 -18.87
C ILE A 378 -25.87 32.02 -19.86
N GLY A 379 -25.02 33.04 -19.91
CA GLY A 379 -25.17 34.15 -20.86
C GLY A 379 -23.83 34.81 -21.14
N ASP A 380 -22.99 34.14 -21.95
CA ASP A 380 -22.02 34.77 -22.87
C ASP A 380 -21.04 33.72 -23.42
N LYS A 381 -21.54 32.78 -24.25
CA LYS A 381 -20.69 31.96 -25.14
C LYS A 381 -21.42 31.27 -26.30
N LEU A 382 -22.54 31.84 -26.78
CA LEU A 382 -23.31 31.31 -27.92
C LEU A 382 -23.54 32.34 -29.05
N GLN A 383 -22.58 33.24 -29.29
CA GLN A 383 -22.67 34.17 -30.43
C GLN A 383 -21.40 34.33 -31.29
N ASN A 384 -20.42 33.42 -31.23
CA ASN A 384 -19.21 33.58 -32.05
C ASN A 384 -18.65 32.35 -32.79
N GLU A 385 -19.46 31.31 -33.04
CA GLU A 385 -19.08 30.24 -34.00
C GLU A 385 -20.20 29.88 -34.99
N GLY A 386 -20.99 30.88 -35.39
CA GLY A 386 -22.02 30.77 -36.42
C GLY A 386 -21.60 31.32 -37.77
N ALA A 387 -20.33 31.19 -38.19
CA ALA A 387 -19.90 31.64 -39.52
C ALA A 387 -18.59 30.99 -39.98
N LYS A 388 -18.57 29.66 -40.13
CA LYS A 388 -17.73 28.97 -41.12
C LYS A 388 -18.10 27.48 -41.13
N ARG A 389 -18.57 27.03 -42.29
CA ARG A 389 -18.89 25.64 -42.70
C ARG A 389 -20.37 25.24 -42.66
N SER A 390 -21.17 25.96 -43.44
CA SER A 390 -22.14 25.33 -44.33
C SER A 390 -21.53 25.30 -45.73
N GLY A 391 -21.24 24.12 -46.26
CA GLY A 391 -20.73 23.99 -47.63
C GLY A 391 -20.18 22.60 -47.93
N LEU A 392 -21.08 21.77 -48.45
CA LEU A 392 -20.84 20.52 -49.19
C LEU A 392 -20.64 19.23 -48.38
N ALA A 393 -21.80 18.70 -48.02
CA ALA A 393 -22.12 17.28 -48.09
C ALA A 393 -21.70 16.64 -49.43
N ALA A 394 -21.34 15.37 -49.43
CA ALA A 394 -22.23 14.29 -49.88
C ALA A 394 -21.51 12.94 -49.96
N GLN A 395 -22.23 11.90 -49.52
CA GLN A 395 -22.15 10.48 -49.93
C GLN A 395 -20.85 9.74 -49.54
N GLY A 396 -20.83 8.76 -48.64
CA GLY A 396 -21.84 7.77 -48.30
C GLY A 396 -21.60 6.47 -49.06
N ARG A 397 -20.95 5.50 -48.43
CA ARG A 397 -21.37 4.09 -48.34
C ARG A 397 -20.30 3.20 -47.68
N ARG A 398 -20.82 2.22 -46.93
CA ARG A 398 -20.14 1.09 -46.28
C ARG A 398 -19.27 0.30 -47.26
N LEU A 399 -18.17 -0.25 -46.75
CA LEU A 399 -17.60 -1.51 -47.23
C LEU A 399 -17.25 -2.39 -46.02
N SER A 400 -17.93 -3.52 -45.97
CA SER A 400 -17.57 -4.77 -45.30
C SER A 400 -16.40 -5.44 -46.02
N ASP A 401 -15.65 -6.25 -45.25
CA ASP A 401 -14.84 -7.40 -45.65
C ASP A 401 -13.72 -7.21 -46.69
N LEU A 402 -12.48 -7.48 -46.26
CA LEU A 402 -11.69 -8.60 -46.78
C LEU A 402 -10.31 -8.68 -46.11
N THR A 403 -10.09 -9.83 -45.48
CA THR A 403 -8.80 -10.45 -45.16
C THR A 403 -7.87 -10.51 -46.36
N PHE A 404 -6.55 -10.32 -46.16
CA PHE A 404 -5.54 -11.19 -46.80
C PHE A 404 -4.19 -11.18 -46.06
N PHE A 405 -3.56 -12.35 -46.14
CA PHE A 405 -2.34 -12.83 -45.49
C PHE A 405 -1.03 -12.33 -46.14
N ASP A 406 0.05 -12.57 -45.39
CA ASP A 406 1.44 -12.88 -45.79
C ASP A 406 2.53 -11.78 -45.98
N ARG A 407 3.48 -11.84 -45.02
CA ARG A 407 4.94 -12.09 -45.09
C ARG A 407 5.87 -11.37 -46.08
N TYR A 408 7.10 -11.25 -45.54
CA TYR A 408 8.44 -11.01 -46.12
C TYR A 408 8.83 -9.52 -46.11
N ASP A 409 9.92 -9.06 -45.50
CA ASP A 409 11.16 -9.67 -44.97
C ASP A 409 11.51 -9.19 -43.55
#